data_AF-A0A3D4PYP4-F1
#
_entry.id   AF-A0A3D4PYP4-F1
#
_cell.length_a   1.000
_cell.length_b   1.000
_cell.length_c   1.000
_cell.angle_alpha   90.00
_cell.angle_beta   90.00
_cell.angle_gamma   90.00
#
_symmetry.space_group_name_H-M   'P 1'
#
loop_
_entity.id
_entity.type
_entity.pdbx_description
1 polymer ?
#
loop_
_entity_poly.entity_id
_entity_poly.type
_entity_poly.pdbx_seq_one_letter_code
_entity_poly.pdbx_strand_id
1 'polypeptide(L)'
;MSDKKILAALQDGRPVEYQIQFNTREVYWKYYFFGELAQMELDIHDLSPQASVTFDSSDEAVAKNGKAFISQQPIAMNSAPKQRFQLQDKSNSGKILIKRLPNAGVNLISKSKDLRGQQILVAEIYVNQ
;
A
#
# COMPACT_ATOMS: atom_id res chain seq x y z
N MET A 1 -24.74 19.31 4.08
CA MET A 1 -25.40 20.58 4.47
C MET A 1 -24.59 21.71 3.86
N SER A 2 -25.21 22.77 3.32
CA SER A 2 -24.45 23.87 2.72
C SER A 2 -23.92 24.83 3.79
N ASP A 3 -22.73 25.39 3.55
CA ASP A 3 -21.99 26.32 4.43
C ASP A 3 -22.85 27.50 4.93
N LYS A 4 -23.86 27.88 4.14
CA LYS A 4 -24.79 28.97 4.44
C LYS A 4 -25.62 28.74 5.71
N LYS A 5 -25.94 27.49 6.07
CA LYS A 5 -26.70 27.16 7.29
C LYS A 5 -25.84 27.23 8.55
N ILE A 6 -24.55 26.89 8.45
CA ILE A 6 -23.60 26.94 9.56
C ILE A 6 -23.37 28.40 9.96
N LEU A 7 -23.14 29.27 8.96
CA LEU A 7 -22.92 30.71 9.20
C LEU A 7 -24.14 31.38 9.86
N ALA A 8 -25.36 31.01 9.48
CA ALA A 8 -26.58 31.56 10.08
C ALA A 8 -26.78 31.10 11.54
N ALA A 9 -26.52 29.83 11.85
CA ALA A 9 -26.71 29.32 13.21
C ALA A 9 -25.62 29.82 14.19
N LEU A 10 -24.40 30.12 13.69
CA LEU A 10 -23.36 30.81 14.46
C LEU A 10 -23.74 32.26 14.80
N GLN A 11 -24.48 32.95 13.91
CA GLN A 11 -24.96 34.32 14.15
C GLN A 11 -26.07 34.40 15.22
N ASP A 12 -26.90 33.35 15.33
CA ASP A 12 -28.00 33.28 16.30
C ASP A 12 -27.57 32.78 17.69
N GLY A 13 -26.27 32.55 17.92
CA GLY A 13 -25.72 32.09 19.21
C GLY A 13 -26.17 30.68 19.62
N ARG A 14 -26.64 29.86 18.67
CA ARG A 14 -27.09 28.49 18.92
C ARG A 14 -25.93 27.51 18.70
N PRO A 15 -25.78 26.47 19.56
CA PRO A 15 -24.81 25.43 19.29
C PRO A 15 -25.14 24.72 17.97
N VAL A 16 -24.13 24.59 17.12
CA VAL A 16 -24.23 23.87 15.83
C VAL A 16 -23.51 22.54 15.98
N GLU A 17 -24.25 21.44 15.89
CA GLU A 17 -23.65 20.13 15.73
C GLU A 17 -23.16 19.96 14.29
N TYR A 18 -21.90 19.57 14.15
CA TYR A 18 -21.29 19.26 12.87
C TYR A 18 -20.58 17.92 12.97
N GLN A 19 -20.55 17.19 11.85
CA GLN A 19 -19.84 15.93 11.74
C GLN A 19 -18.73 16.09 10.71
N ILE A 20 -17.50 15.78 11.11
CA ILE A 20 -16.37 15.63 10.21
C ILE A 20 -16.13 14.14 10.05
N GLN A 21 -16.13 13.66 8.80
CA GLN A 21 -15.80 12.27 8.48
C GLN A 21 -14.45 12.23 7.79
N PHE A 22 -13.55 11.38 8.28
CA PHE A 22 -12.26 11.12 7.65
C PHE A 22 -12.33 9.78 6.91
N ASN A 23 -11.93 9.80 5.64
CA ASN A 23 -11.78 8.56 4.88
C ASN A 23 -10.47 7.87 5.24
N THR A 24 -10.45 6.54 5.13
CA THR A 24 -9.21 5.76 5.27
C THR A 24 -8.21 6.20 4.20
N ARG A 25 -6.98 6.48 4.60
CA ARG A 25 -5.92 6.83 3.66
C ARG A 25 -5.57 5.62 2.80
N GLU A 26 -5.54 5.81 1.50
CA GLU A 26 -5.11 4.80 0.54
C GLU A 26 -3.75 5.20 -0.02
N VAL A 27 -2.79 4.26 0.00
CA VAL A 27 -1.43 4.49 -0.50
C VAL A 27 -0.95 3.24 -1.25
N TYR A 28 -0.05 3.42 -2.19
CA TYR A 28 0.58 2.31 -2.87
C TYR A 28 1.48 1.55 -1.89
N TRP A 29 1.56 0.23 -2.01
CA TRP A 29 2.48 -0.56 -1.18
C TRP A 29 3.66 -0.98 -2.04
N LYS A 30 4.87 -0.79 -1.51
CA LYS A 30 6.10 -1.10 -2.21
C LYS A 30 6.98 -2.01 -1.39
N TYR A 31 7.15 -3.24 -1.86
CA TYR A 31 8.02 -4.23 -1.24
C TYR A 31 9.42 -4.14 -1.82
N TYR A 32 10.42 -4.23 -0.95
CA TYR A 32 11.83 -4.36 -1.31
C TYR A 32 12.36 -5.69 -0.78
N PHE A 33 12.90 -6.51 -1.68
CA PHE A 33 13.52 -7.80 -1.38
C PHE A 33 15.03 -7.73 -1.63
N PHE A 34 15.80 -8.37 -0.76
CA PHE A 34 17.26 -8.38 -0.80
C PHE A 34 17.81 -9.81 -0.68
N GLY A 35 19.12 -9.98 -0.88
CA GLY A 35 19.80 -11.26 -0.70
C GLY A 35 19.35 -12.32 -1.70
N GLU A 36 19.18 -13.56 -1.25
CA GLU A 36 18.79 -14.69 -2.09
C GLU A 36 17.45 -14.48 -2.78
N LEU A 37 16.48 -13.87 -2.10
CA LEU A 37 15.16 -13.57 -2.68
C LEU A 37 15.28 -12.68 -3.92
N ALA A 38 16.17 -11.68 -3.88
CA ALA A 38 16.36 -10.78 -5.02
C ALA A 38 16.97 -11.48 -6.24
N GLN A 39 17.57 -12.66 -6.09
CA GLN A 39 18.11 -13.46 -7.19
C GLN A 39 17.08 -14.43 -7.79
N MET A 40 15.91 -14.59 -7.18
CA MET A 40 14.84 -15.48 -7.64
C MET A 40 13.84 -14.74 -8.54
N GLU A 41 13.08 -15.49 -9.34
CA GLU A 41 11.93 -14.96 -10.07
C GLU A 41 10.72 -14.89 -9.13
N LEU A 42 10.50 -13.73 -8.52
CA LEU A 42 9.48 -13.53 -7.49
C LEU A 42 8.12 -13.16 -8.10
N ASP A 43 7.05 -13.62 -7.47
CA ASP A 43 5.67 -13.17 -7.72
C ASP A 43 4.92 -12.94 -6.40
N ILE A 44 4.05 -11.92 -6.36
CA ILE A 44 3.24 -11.59 -5.18
C ILE A 44 1.78 -11.90 -5.47
N HIS A 45 1.23 -12.84 -4.70
CA HIS A 45 -0.16 -13.26 -4.81
C HIS A 45 -0.99 -12.78 -3.62
N ASP A 46 -2.13 -12.16 -3.88
CA ASP A 46 -3.12 -11.91 -2.85
C ASP A 46 -4.09 -13.08 -2.71
N LEU A 47 -4.13 -13.66 -1.51
CA LEU A 47 -5.07 -14.73 -1.16
C LEU A 47 -6.36 -14.18 -0.53
N SER A 48 -6.61 -12.87 -0.65
CA SER A 48 -7.84 -12.25 -0.15
C SER A 48 -9.05 -12.56 -1.07
N PRO A 49 -10.24 -12.88 -0.53
CA PRO A 49 -11.40 -13.28 -1.33
C PRO A 49 -12.12 -12.14 -2.07
N GLN A 50 -11.94 -10.89 -1.66
CA GLN A 50 -12.82 -9.78 -2.06
C GLN A 50 -12.31 -8.94 -3.23
N ALA A 51 -10.99 -8.80 -3.37
CA ALA A 51 -10.36 -8.11 -4.48
C ALA A 51 -8.86 -8.42 -4.44
N SER A 52 -8.36 -9.14 -5.44
CA SER A 52 -6.93 -9.44 -5.52
C SER A 52 -6.16 -8.16 -5.86
N VAL A 53 -5.16 -7.83 -5.03
CA VAL A 53 -4.19 -6.80 -5.37
C VAL A 53 -3.03 -7.42 -6.14
N THR A 54 -2.73 -6.84 -7.30
CA THR A 54 -1.60 -7.20 -8.14
C THR A 54 -0.45 -6.23 -7.94
N PHE A 55 0.75 -6.72 -8.26
CA PHE A 55 1.99 -5.97 -8.11
C PHE A 55 2.78 -6.02 -9.41
N ASP A 56 3.39 -4.91 -9.76
CA ASP A 56 4.35 -4.81 -10.85
C ASP A 56 5.76 -4.73 -10.31
N SER A 57 6.73 -5.25 -11.08
CA SER A 57 8.14 -4.98 -10.83
C SER A 57 8.38 -3.48 -10.94
N SER A 58 9.13 -2.92 -10.00
CA SER A 58 9.51 -1.52 -10.01
C SER A 58 10.90 -1.35 -10.61
N ASP A 59 11.01 -0.49 -11.61
CA ASP A 59 12.29 -0.12 -12.25
C ASP A 59 13.15 0.84 -11.40
N GLU A 60 12.69 1.21 -10.20
CA GLU A 60 13.46 2.07 -9.32
C GLU A 60 14.71 1.34 -8.84
N ALA A 61 15.87 2.02 -8.95
CA ALA A 61 17.14 1.46 -8.54
C ALA A 61 17.12 1.12 -7.03
N VAL A 62 17.11 -0.18 -6.71
CA VAL A 62 17.22 -0.66 -5.33
C VAL A 62 18.69 -0.84 -4.99
N ALA A 63 19.12 -0.31 -3.84
CA ALA A 63 20.48 -0.50 -3.36
C ALA A 63 20.81 -2.00 -3.23
N LYS A 64 22.08 -2.36 -3.47
CA LYS A 64 22.63 -3.72 -3.27
C LYS A 64 21.94 -4.83 -4.10
N ASN A 65 21.57 -4.54 -5.36
CA ASN A 65 20.93 -5.50 -6.27
C ASN A 65 19.61 -6.08 -5.72
N GLY A 66 18.82 -5.28 -5.01
CA GLY A 66 17.49 -5.69 -4.56
C GLY A 66 16.47 -5.71 -5.70
N LYS A 67 15.35 -6.41 -5.47
CA LYS A 67 14.15 -6.36 -6.33
C LYS A 67 13.04 -5.60 -5.61
N ALA A 68 12.30 -4.76 -6.32
CA ALA A 68 11.17 -4.04 -5.76
C ALA A 68 9.89 -4.32 -6.54
N PHE A 69 8.77 -4.36 -5.83
CA PHE A 69 7.44 -4.55 -6.39
C PHE A 69 6.50 -3.48 -5.84
N ILE A 70 5.68 -2.89 -6.69
CA ILE A 70 4.70 -1.87 -6.31
C ILE A 70 3.29 -2.33 -6.66
N SER A 71 2.32 -2.10 -5.77
CA SER A 71 0.93 -2.43 -6.04
C SER A 71 0.38 -1.66 -7.25
N GLN A 72 -0.52 -2.26 -8.04
CA GLN A 72 -1.12 -1.59 -9.19
C GLN A 72 -2.18 -0.55 -8.79
N GLN A 73 -2.76 -0.71 -7.60
CA GLN A 73 -3.72 0.22 -7.01
C GLN A 73 -3.29 0.64 -5.60
N PRO A 74 -3.73 1.82 -5.13
CA PRO A 74 -3.56 2.18 -3.74
C PRO A 74 -4.39 1.24 -2.84
N ILE A 75 -3.88 0.99 -1.64
CA ILE A 75 -4.44 0.06 -0.67
C ILE A 75 -4.82 0.84 0.59
N ALA A 76 -6.04 0.64 1.07
CA ALA A 76 -6.53 1.25 2.29
C ALA A 76 -5.71 0.81 3.53
N MET A 77 -5.16 1.79 4.25
CA MET A 77 -4.36 1.59 5.46
C MET A 77 -5.23 1.33 6.69
N ASN A 78 -5.60 0.06 6.89
CA ASN A 78 -6.41 -0.38 8.03
C ASN A 78 -5.55 -0.98 9.15
N SER A 79 -5.95 -0.79 10.41
CA SER A 79 -5.27 -1.39 11.57
C SER A 79 -5.27 -2.93 11.54
N ALA A 80 -6.30 -3.52 10.93
CA ALA A 80 -6.36 -4.93 10.58
C ALA A 80 -6.40 -5.07 9.05
N PRO A 81 -5.24 -5.24 8.38
CA PRO A 81 -5.16 -5.41 6.94
C PRO A 81 -5.88 -6.68 6.49
N LYS A 82 -6.74 -6.54 5.48
CA LYS A 82 -7.52 -7.66 4.91
C LYS A 82 -6.72 -8.46 3.88
N GLN A 83 -5.70 -7.83 3.31
CA GLN A 83 -4.81 -8.39 2.31
C GLN A 83 -4.04 -9.57 2.88
N ARG A 84 -3.85 -10.61 2.05
CA ARG A 84 -3.15 -11.84 2.43
C ARG A 84 -2.08 -12.13 1.38
N PHE A 85 -1.11 -11.21 1.32
CA PHE A 85 -0.03 -11.28 0.34
C PHE A 85 0.95 -12.40 0.66
N GLN A 86 1.24 -13.19 -0.36
CA GLN A 86 2.16 -14.31 -0.34
C GLN A 86 3.23 -14.11 -1.39
N LEU A 87 4.49 -14.41 -1.05
CA LEU A 87 5.59 -14.42 -2.01
C LEU A 87 5.80 -15.84 -2.54
N GLN A 88 5.87 -15.97 -3.85
CA GLN A 88 6.12 -17.23 -4.54
C GLN A 88 7.34 -17.12 -5.47
N ASP A 89 7.98 -18.27 -5.70
CA ASP A 89 8.98 -18.44 -6.75
C ASP A 89 8.27 -18.88 -8.04
N LYS A 90 8.19 -17.95 -8.99
CA LYS A 90 7.58 -18.14 -10.30
C LYS A 90 8.32 -19.18 -11.13
N SER A 91 9.63 -19.32 -10.95
CA SER A 91 10.44 -20.30 -11.70
C SER A 91 10.25 -21.74 -11.21
N ASN A 92 9.75 -21.92 -9.98
CA ASN A 92 9.62 -23.21 -9.31
C ASN A 92 8.15 -23.56 -9.04
N SER A 93 7.33 -23.57 -10.09
CA SER A 93 5.92 -23.97 -10.05
C SER A 93 5.09 -23.25 -8.97
N GLY A 94 5.42 -22.00 -8.64
CA GLY A 94 4.72 -21.23 -7.60
C GLY A 94 5.05 -21.66 -6.17
N LYS A 95 6.25 -22.23 -5.94
CA LYS A 95 6.71 -22.61 -4.60
C LYS A 95 6.59 -21.39 -3.67
N ILE A 96 5.88 -21.58 -2.56
CA ILE A 96 5.68 -20.53 -1.56
C ILE A 96 7.00 -20.27 -0.83
N LEU A 97 7.52 -19.04 -0.95
CA LEU A 97 8.71 -18.57 -0.25
C LEU A 97 8.35 -17.91 1.09
N ILE A 98 7.32 -17.06 1.09
CA ILE A 98 6.81 -16.40 2.30
C ILE A 98 5.30 -16.51 2.32
N LYS A 99 4.77 -17.25 3.31
CA LYS A 99 3.32 -17.49 3.46
C LYS A 99 2.51 -16.21 3.68
N ARG A 100 3.09 -15.23 4.37
CA ARG A 100 2.46 -13.93 4.65
C ARG A 100 3.51 -12.82 4.66
N LEU A 101 3.45 -11.95 3.66
CA LEU A 101 4.29 -10.75 3.61
C LEU A 101 3.90 -9.77 4.73
N PRO A 102 4.88 -9.00 5.25
CA PRO A 102 4.62 -7.97 6.24
C PRO A 102 3.69 -6.89 5.68
N ASN A 103 2.76 -6.40 6.50
CA ASN A 103 1.87 -5.33 6.10
C ASN A 103 2.57 -3.96 6.13
N ALA A 104 2.09 -3.02 5.33
CA ALA A 104 2.52 -1.63 5.44
C ALA A 104 2.19 -1.05 6.83
N GLY A 105 3.19 -0.40 7.43
CA GLY A 105 2.99 0.49 8.56
C GLY A 105 2.81 1.94 8.10
N VAL A 106 2.19 2.78 8.92
CA VAL A 106 2.07 4.23 8.64
C VAL A 106 3.38 5.00 8.82
N ASN A 107 4.38 4.37 9.44
CA ASN A 107 5.62 5.02 9.86
C ASN A 107 6.60 5.24 8.71
N LEU A 108 6.42 4.55 7.57
CA LEU A 108 7.34 4.61 6.44
C LEU A 108 6.57 4.89 5.14
N ILE A 109 5.99 6.08 5.08
CA ILE A 109 5.31 6.59 3.89
C ILE A 109 6.18 7.67 3.25
N SER A 110 6.57 7.46 2.00
CA SER A 110 7.43 8.35 1.23
C SER A 110 6.75 8.76 -0.10
N LYS A 111 7.35 9.73 -0.79
CA LYS A 111 6.96 10.06 -2.17
C LYS A 111 7.80 9.21 -3.12
N SER A 112 7.14 8.54 -4.06
CA SER A 112 7.77 7.75 -5.12
C SER A 112 7.19 8.15 -6.47
N LYS A 113 7.65 7.51 -7.54
CA LYS A 113 7.00 7.50 -8.85
C LYS A 113 6.28 6.17 -9.07
N ASP A 114 5.14 6.21 -9.75
CA ASP A 114 4.53 5.03 -10.34
C ASP A 114 5.25 4.64 -11.64
N LEU A 115 4.78 3.58 -12.31
CA LEU A 115 5.35 3.13 -13.60
C LEU A 115 5.19 4.14 -14.75
N ARG A 116 4.34 5.16 -14.60
CA ARG A 116 4.12 6.23 -15.58
C ARG A 116 4.93 7.49 -15.23
N GLY A 117 5.72 7.46 -14.15
CA GLY A 117 6.49 8.59 -13.67
C GLY A 117 5.70 9.60 -12.84
N GLN A 118 4.42 9.36 -12.55
CA GLN A 118 3.59 10.23 -11.71
C GLN A 118 4.01 10.12 -10.24
N GLN A 119 4.08 11.25 -9.54
CA GLN A 119 4.36 11.26 -8.12
C GLN A 119 3.19 10.66 -7.33
N ILE A 120 3.50 9.64 -6.53
CA ILE A 120 2.56 8.92 -5.67
C ILE A 120 3.11 8.81 -4.25
N LEU A 121 2.23 8.46 -3.32
CA LEU A 121 2.62 8.07 -1.96
C LEU A 121 2.75 6.56 -1.89
N VAL A 122 3.88 6.09 -1.39
CA VAL A 122 4.15 4.67 -1.16
C VAL A 122 4.39 4.41 0.31
N ALA A 123 3.83 3.32 0.83
CA ALA A 123 4.30 2.71 2.05
C ALA A 123 5.39 1.70 1.70
N GLU A 124 6.60 1.95 2.20
CA GLU A 124 7.77 1.12 1.89
C GLU A 124 7.89 -0.02 2.90
N ILE A 125 8.12 -1.22 2.39
CA ILE A 125 8.15 -2.44 3.18
C ILE A 125 9.41 -3.22 2.81
N TYR A 126 10.33 -3.33 3.76
CA TYR A 126 11.62 -4.00 3.57
C TYR A 126 11.52 -5.43 4.08
N VAL A 127 11.82 -6.39 3.21
CA VAL A 127 11.78 -7.82 3.52
C VAL A 127 13.21 -8.35 3.50
N ASN A 128 13.76 -8.58 4.69
CA ASN A 128 15.05 -9.24 4.89
C ASN A 128 14.81 -10.66 5.39
N GLN A 129 15.54 -11.62 4.81
CA GLN A 129 15.70 -12.98 5.32
C GLN A 129 17.14 -13.13 5.79
#